data_AF-A0A3D0KL87-F1
#
_entry.id   AF-A0A3D0KL87-F1
#
_cell.length_a   1.000
_cell.length_b   1.000
_cell.length_c   1.000
_cell.angle_alpha   90.00
_cell.angle_beta   90.00
_cell.angle_gamma   90.00
#
_symmetry.space_group_name_H-M   'P 1'
#
loop_
_entity.id
_entity.type
_entity.pdbx_description
1 polymer ?
#
loop_
_entity_poly.entity_id
_entity_poly.type
_entity_poly.pdbx_seq_one_letter_code
_entity_poly.pdbx_strand_id
1 'polypeptide(L)'
;MKRTAAILLLLILLLTGCDSARTIETASIIENVSVGRRGGELYYTFYRLSSDEKPPETVIAAESFEEACRLAKEKYIPHLSLAKLRLLLVERELKDSVMPRDIAYISTQTYFSPVAYVALCDAASLEKSGESAKALSEVEQQLLLCQKNNPQVKLSYLSIYNSLQRGGEVSIAYLNSDKEIKTDVEKIFLKQP
;
A
#
# COMPACT_ATOMS: atom_id res chain seq x y z
N MET A 1 50.78 -12.45 -37.55
CA MET A 1 49.98 -13.13 -36.51
C MET A 1 49.66 -12.26 -35.29
N LYS A 2 50.53 -11.36 -34.81
CA LYS A 2 50.23 -10.53 -33.60
C LYS A 2 49.16 -9.44 -33.82
N ARG A 3 49.07 -8.86 -35.03
CA ARG A 3 48.11 -7.80 -35.37
C ARG A 3 46.66 -8.30 -35.50
N THR A 4 46.47 -9.51 -36.02
CA THR A 4 45.14 -10.14 -36.15
C THR A 4 44.56 -10.56 -34.81
N ALA A 5 45.41 -10.99 -33.86
CA ALA A 5 44.97 -11.30 -32.49
C ALA A 5 44.51 -10.05 -31.73
N ALA A 6 45.19 -8.91 -31.90
CA ALA A 6 44.82 -7.65 -31.26
C ALA A 6 43.47 -7.10 -31.78
N ILE A 7 43.19 -7.25 -33.07
CA ILE A 7 41.92 -6.83 -33.68
C ILE A 7 40.76 -7.70 -33.19
N LEU A 8 40.98 -9.02 -33.04
CA LEU A 8 39.96 -9.94 -32.52
C LEU A 8 39.62 -9.64 -31.05
N LEU A 9 40.63 -9.31 -30.23
CA LEU A 9 40.42 -8.95 -28.82
C LEU A 9 39.65 -7.62 -28.66
N LEU A 10 39.90 -6.65 -29.54
CA LEU A 10 39.19 -5.36 -29.56
C LEU A 10 37.72 -5.53 -29.99
N LEU A 11 37.45 -6.43 -30.93
CA LEU A 11 36.09 -6.80 -31.35
C LEU A 11 35.31 -7.51 -30.25
N ILE A 12 35.97 -8.38 -29.46
CA ILE A 12 35.35 -9.04 -28.31
C ILE A 12 35.00 -8.02 -27.21
N LEU A 13 35.87 -7.04 -26.94
CA LEU A 13 35.61 -5.97 -25.97
C LEU A 13 34.48 -5.01 -26.40
N LEU A 14 34.29 -4.81 -27.71
CA LEU A 14 33.18 -4.04 -28.26
C LEU A 14 31.85 -4.82 -28.27
N LEU A 15 31.91 -6.15 -28.31
CA LEU A 15 30.73 -7.04 -28.24
C LEU A 15 30.31 -7.37 -26.81
N THR A 16 31.19 -7.18 -25.82
CA THR A 16 30.80 -7.07 -24.40
C THR A 16 30.33 -5.65 -24.06
N GLY A 17 29.74 -4.96 -25.04
CA GLY A 17 29.03 -3.71 -24.81
C GLY A 17 28.04 -3.94 -23.69
N CYS A 18 28.23 -3.19 -22.61
CA CYS A 18 27.43 -3.23 -21.41
C CYS A 18 25.96 -3.45 -21.74
N ASP A 19 25.45 -4.62 -21.37
CA ASP A 19 24.03 -4.86 -21.13
C ASP A 19 23.61 -4.12 -19.84
N SER A 20 24.05 -2.87 -19.70
CA SER A 20 23.33 -1.89 -18.91
C SER A 20 22.17 -1.46 -19.78
N ALA A 21 21.23 -2.40 -19.99
CA ALA A 21 19.86 -2.02 -20.21
C ALA A 21 19.60 -0.94 -19.16
N ARG A 22 19.53 0.32 -19.61
CA ARG A 22 18.92 1.38 -18.83
C ARG A 22 17.46 0.95 -18.73
N THR A 23 17.18 0.02 -17.82
CA THR A 23 15.89 -0.07 -17.19
C THR A 23 15.71 1.33 -16.65
N ILE A 24 14.90 2.12 -17.36
CA ILE A 24 14.38 3.35 -16.79
C ILE A 24 13.82 2.86 -15.47
N GLU A 25 14.41 3.28 -14.34
CA GLU A 25 13.87 3.01 -13.02
C GLU A 25 12.53 3.74 -12.97
N THR A 26 11.52 3.11 -13.59
CA THR A 26 10.15 3.54 -13.51
C THR A 26 9.82 3.44 -12.03
N ALA A 27 9.50 4.59 -11.44
CA ALA A 27 9.09 4.66 -10.05
C ALA A 27 8.14 3.51 -9.77
N SER A 28 8.44 2.70 -8.76
CA SER A 28 7.52 1.65 -8.35
C SER A 28 6.35 2.31 -7.65
N ILE A 29 5.24 2.41 -8.38
CA ILE A 29 4.02 3.03 -7.91
C ILE A 29 3.31 2.03 -7.01
N ILE A 30 3.11 2.43 -5.76
CA ILE A 30 2.28 1.67 -4.82
C ILE A 30 0.83 2.05 -5.07
N GLU A 31 -0.01 1.06 -5.35
CA GLU A 31 -1.45 1.27 -5.53
C GLU A 31 -2.22 0.95 -4.26
N ASN A 32 -1.86 -0.10 -3.53
CA ASN A 32 -2.55 -0.50 -2.31
C ASN A 32 -1.56 -0.85 -1.21
N VAL A 33 -1.92 -0.60 0.04
CA VAL A 33 -1.16 -1.05 1.22
C VAL A 33 -2.10 -1.72 2.20
N SER A 34 -1.64 -2.79 2.82
CA SER A 34 -2.30 -3.44 3.93
C SER A 34 -1.37 -3.47 5.15
N VAL A 35 -1.93 -3.33 6.35
CA VAL A 35 -1.21 -3.50 7.61
C VAL A 35 -1.96 -4.45 8.52
N GLY A 36 -1.23 -5.45 9.03
CA GLY A 36 -1.77 -6.46 9.93
C GLY A 36 -0.70 -6.97 10.91
N ARG A 37 -1.11 -7.86 11.80
CA ARG A 37 -0.24 -8.48 12.80
C ARG A 37 -0.02 -9.95 12.50
N ARG A 38 1.24 -10.39 12.51
CA ARG A 38 1.62 -11.80 12.41
C ARG A 38 2.69 -12.10 13.45
N GLY A 39 2.50 -13.14 14.26
CA GLY A 39 3.50 -13.52 15.27
C GLY A 39 3.85 -12.41 16.30
N GLY A 40 2.95 -11.45 16.53
CA GLY A 40 3.19 -10.31 17.44
C GLY A 40 3.81 -9.09 16.78
N GLU A 41 4.33 -9.20 15.56
CA GLU A 41 4.93 -8.10 14.81
C GLU A 41 3.93 -7.49 13.81
N LEU A 42 4.15 -6.21 13.48
CA LEU A 42 3.40 -5.51 12.45
C LEU A 42 4.03 -5.74 11.08
N TYR A 43 3.20 -6.07 10.11
CA TYR A 43 3.60 -6.28 8.72
C TYR A 43 2.84 -5.34 7.80
N TYR A 44 3.59 -4.60 7.00
CA TYR A 44 3.09 -3.75 5.93
C TYR A 44 3.29 -4.48 4.60
N THR A 45 2.21 -4.69 3.85
CA THR A 45 2.28 -5.26 2.50
C THR A 45 2.02 -4.18 1.47
N PHE A 46 3.04 -3.88 0.66
CA PHE A 46 2.95 -2.94 -0.45
C PHE A 46 2.57 -3.69 -1.72
N TYR A 47 1.41 -3.36 -2.30
CA TYR A 47 0.97 -3.88 -3.59
C TYR A 47 1.28 -2.85 -4.67
N ARG A 48 2.17 -3.24 -5.59
CA ARG A 48 2.57 -2.39 -6.70
C ARG A 48 1.53 -2.41 -7.81
N LEU A 49 1.35 -1.26 -8.45
CA LEU A 49 0.58 -1.15 -9.68
C LEU A 49 1.17 -2.07 -10.74
N SER A 50 0.38 -3.04 -11.20
CA SER A 50 0.76 -3.96 -12.27
C SER A 50 -0.49 -4.34 -13.08
N SER A 51 -0.27 -4.80 -14.32
CA SER A 51 -1.30 -5.47 -15.13
C SER A 51 -1.44 -6.96 -14.80
N ASP A 52 -0.62 -7.50 -13.89
CA ASP A 52 -0.65 -8.90 -13.50
C ASP A 52 -1.91 -9.25 -12.70
N GLU A 53 -2.38 -10.49 -12.84
CA GLU A 53 -3.53 -11.00 -12.08
C GLU A 53 -3.30 -10.91 -10.56
N LYS A 54 -2.10 -11.31 -10.12
CA LYS A 54 -1.63 -11.09 -8.76
C LYS A 54 -0.62 -9.93 -8.75
N PRO A 55 -0.94 -8.80 -8.12
CA PRO A 55 -0.04 -7.65 -8.08
C PRO A 55 1.25 -8.02 -7.34
N PRO A 56 2.43 -7.56 -7.82
CA PRO A 56 3.68 -7.79 -7.12
C PRO A 56 3.65 -7.18 -5.71
N GLU A 57 3.73 -8.03 -4.70
CA GLU A 57 3.69 -7.63 -3.29
C GLU A 57 5.09 -7.53 -2.67
N THR A 58 5.23 -6.68 -1.67
CA THR A 58 6.44 -6.59 -0.84
C THR A 58 6.00 -6.47 0.61
N VAL A 59 6.38 -7.47 1.41
CA VAL A 59 6.00 -7.56 2.83
C VAL A 59 7.17 -7.07 3.67
N ILE A 60 6.90 -6.13 4.57
CA ILE A 60 7.90 -5.50 5.44
C ILE A 60 7.43 -5.58 6.88
N ALA A 61 8.22 -6.23 7.74
CA ALA A 61 8.09 -6.09 9.19
C ALA A 61 8.62 -4.70 9.59
N ALA A 62 7.78 -3.88 10.24
CA ALA A 62 8.15 -2.53 10.68
C ALA A 62 7.19 -2.05 11.76
N GLU A 63 7.66 -1.16 12.65
CA GLU A 63 6.82 -0.64 13.73
C GLU A 63 5.86 0.46 13.25
N SER A 64 6.13 1.09 12.10
CA SER A 64 5.32 2.16 11.52
C SER A 64 5.33 2.19 9.99
N PHE A 65 4.35 2.86 9.38
CA PHE A 65 4.30 3.03 7.92
C PHE A 65 5.50 3.83 7.39
N GLU A 66 6.00 4.79 8.17
CA GLU A 66 7.22 5.54 7.86
C GLU A 66 8.43 4.63 7.74
N GLU A 67 8.63 3.80 8.76
CA GLU A 67 9.72 2.83 8.78
C GLU A 67 9.55 1.81 7.65
N ALA A 68 8.33 1.32 7.43
CA ALA A 68 8.03 0.39 6.34
C ALA A 68 8.41 0.99 4.97
N CYS A 69 8.07 2.26 4.73
CA CYS A 69 8.44 2.97 3.50
C CYS A 69 9.96 3.09 3.35
N ARG A 70 10.67 3.43 4.44
CA ARG A 70 12.13 3.54 4.44
C ARG A 70 12.79 2.19 4.12
N LEU A 71 12.41 1.13 4.82
CA LEU A 71 12.93 -0.23 4.62
C LEU A 71 12.61 -0.77 3.22
N ALA A 72 11.39 -0.51 2.72
CA ALA A 72 10.99 -0.87 1.36
C ALA A 72 11.88 -0.18 0.32
N LYS A 73 12.11 1.14 0.46
CA LYS A 73 12.97 1.92 -0.45
C LYS A 73 14.40 1.43 -0.49
N GLU A 74 14.98 1.11 0.67
CA GLU A 74 16.38 0.69 0.79
C GLU A 74 16.64 -0.69 0.17
N LYS A 75 15.69 -1.62 0.32
CA LYS A 75 15.96 -3.05 0.06
C LYS A 75 15.24 -3.63 -1.15
N TYR A 76 14.07 -3.10 -1.51
CA TYR A 76 13.14 -3.82 -2.40
C TYR A 76 12.53 -2.95 -3.51
N ILE A 77 12.29 -1.66 -3.22
CA ILE A 77 11.51 -0.75 -4.07
C ILE A 77 12.25 0.59 -4.21
N PRO A 78 13.36 0.64 -4.97
CA PRO A 78 14.00 1.91 -5.30
C PRO A 78 12.96 2.85 -5.93
N HIS A 79 12.89 4.10 -5.46
CA HIS A 79 11.91 5.10 -5.90
C HIS A 79 10.43 4.75 -5.60
N LEU A 80 10.14 4.14 -4.45
CA LEU A 80 8.77 3.97 -3.94
C LEU A 80 7.98 5.29 -3.98
N SER A 81 6.84 5.28 -4.67
CA SER A 81 5.93 6.42 -4.80
C SER A 81 4.53 6.07 -4.32
N LEU A 82 3.97 6.92 -3.44
CA LEU A 82 2.60 6.84 -2.92
C LEU A 82 1.60 7.70 -3.71
N ALA A 83 2.05 8.32 -4.81
CA ALA A 83 1.25 9.29 -5.56
C ALA A 83 -0.05 8.70 -6.14
N LYS A 84 -0.13 7.38 -6.33
CA LYS A 84 -1.34 6.66 -6.76
C LYS A 84 -1.85 5.67 -5.71
N LEU A 85 -1.56 5.90 -4.44
CA LEU A 85 -2.17 5.10 -3.38
C LEU A 85 -3.71 5.23 -3.47
N ARG A 86 -4.40 4.10 -3.58
CA ARG A 86 -5.86 4.01 -3.72
C ARG A 86 -6.51 3.41 -2.49
N LEU A 87 -5.85 2.47 -1.83
CA LEU A 87 -6.41 1.76 -0.69
C LEU A 87 -5.36 1.54 0.40
N LEU A 88 -5.75 1.87 1.63
CA LEU A 88 -5.08 1.48 2.86
C LEU A 88 -6.03 0.58 3.67
N LEU A 89 -5.68 -0.69 3.79
CA LEU A 89 -6.38 -1.64 4.66
C LEU A 89 -5.66 -1.76 5.99
N VAL A 90 -6.40 -1.58 7.09
CA VAL A 90 -5.88 -1.68 8.44
C VAL A 90 -6.61 -2.80 9.15
N GLU A 91 -5.89 -3.79 9.66
CA GLU A 91 -6.49 -4.81 10.51
C GLU A 91 -7.18 -4.14 11.71
N ARG A 92 -8.43 -4.54 11.99
CA ARG A 92 -9.35 -3.87 12.91
C ARG A 92 -8.74 -3.63 14.29
N GLU A 93 -8.01 -4.61 14.79
CA GLU A 93 -7.34 -4.63 16.09
C GLU A 93 -6.25 -3.55 16.19
N LEU A 94 -5.79 -3.01 15.06
CA LEU A 94 -4.76 -1.98 14.96
C LEU A 94 -5.33 -0.56 14.83
N LYS A 95 -6.66 -0.40 14.78
CA LYS A 95 -7.34 0.88 14.52
C LYS A 95 -6.94 2.02 15.46
N ASP A 96 -6.63 1.72 16.72
CA ASP A 96 -6.33 2.76 17.71
C ASP A 96 -4.82 3.07 17.79
N SER A 97 -3.96 2.07 17.57
CA SER A 97 -2.51 2.21 17.72
C SER A 97 -1.77 2.56 16.42
N VAL A 98 -2.29 2.11 15.27
CA VAL A 98 -1.60 2.20 13.97
C VAL A 98 -2.24 3.27 13.09
N MET A 99 -3.56 3.21 12.92
CA MET A 99 -4.25 4.06 11.94
C MET A 99 -4.03 5.57 12.15
N PRO A 100 -4.15 6.15 13.38
CA PRO A 100 -3.93 7.58 13.58
C PRO A 100 -2.52 8.03 13.20
N ARG A 101 -1.51 7.26 13.61
CA ARG A 101 -0.10 7.54 13.35
C ARG A 101 0.23 7.43 11.88
N ASP A 102 -0.21 6.37 11.23
CA ASP A 102 0.11 6.11 9.83
C ASP A 102 -0.62 7.12 8.92
N ILE A 103 -1.87 7.47 9.24
CA ILE A 103 -2.57 8.58 8.59
C ILE A 103 -1.89 9.92 8.89
N ALA A 104 -1.36 10.16 10.09
CA ALA A 104 -0.60 11.40 10.31
C ALA A 104 0.63 11.46 9.39
N TYR A 105 1.41 10.38 9.29
CA TYR A 105 2.61 10.32 8.44
C TYR A 105 2.31 10.46 6.95
N ILE A 106 1.27 9.78 6.44
CA ILE A 106 0.92 9.88 5.01
C ILE A 106 0.59 11.34 4.64
N SER A 107 0.07 12.14 5.59
CA SER A 107 -0.41 13.50 5.34
C SER A 107 0.73 14.48 5.15
N THR A 108 1.90 14.14 5.67
CA THR A 108 3.12 14.95 5.55
C THR A 108 3.92 14.61 4.29
N GLN A 109 3.50 13.61 3.51
CA GLN A 109 4.21 13.22 2.30
C GLN A 109 3.98 14.25 1.18
N THR A 110 5.03 14.55 0.41
CA THR A 110 4.98 15.56 -0.66
C THR A 110 4.01 15.18 -1.79
N TYR A 111 3.82 13.88 -2.03
CA TYR A 111 2.93 13.35 -3.06
C TYR A 111 2.17 12.15 -2.51
N PHE A 112 0.90 12.37 -2.15
CA PHE A 112 -0.06 11.31 -1.81
C PHE A 112 -1.41 11.61 -2.45
N SER A 113 -2.22 10.57 -2.64
CA SER A 113 -3.59 10.72 -3.12
C SER A 113 -4.51 11.08 -1.95
N PRO A 114 -5.10 12.30 -1.90
CA PRO A 114 -6.02 12.68 -0.82
C PRO A 114 -7.33 11.88 -0.84
N VAL A 115 -7.61 11.20 -1.95
CA VAL A 115 -8.80 10.37 -2.17
C VAL A 115 -8.56 8.89 -1.92
N ALA A 116 -7.34 8.48 -1.50
CA ALA A 116 -7.09 7.10 -1.09
C ALA A 116 -8.14 6.66 -0.07
N TYR A 117 -8.76 5.51 -0.28
CA TYR A 117 -9.71 4.95 0.67
C TYR A 117 -8.96 4.30 1.83
N VAL A 118 -9.51 4.42 3.03
CA VAL A 118 -9.06 3.71 4.22
C VAL A 118 -10.22 2.88 4.74
N ALA A 119 -9.96 1.62 5.05
CA ALA A 119 -10.94 0.72 5.65
C ALA A 119 -10.29 -0.15 6.72
N LEU A 120 -11.10 -0.53 7.71
CA LEU A 120 -10.76 -1.57 8.66
C LEU A 120 -11.07 -2.94 8.05
N CYS A 121 -10.40 -4.00 8.49
CA CYS A 121 -10.72 -5.35 8.07
C CYS A 121 -10.35 -6.41 9.12
N ASP A 122 -11.01 -7.58 9.08
CA ASP A 122 -10.50 -8.75 9.79
C ASP A 122 -9.26 -9.35 9.08
N ALA A 123 -8.47 -10.12 9.82
CA ALA A 123 -7.25 -10.74 9.28
C ALA A 123 -7.52 -11.60 8.03
N ALA A 124 -8.66 -12.31 7.99
CA ALA A 124 -9.03 -13.14 6.85
C ALA A 124 -9.37 -12.30 5.59
N SER A 125 -9.99 -11.13 5.76
CA SER A 125 -10.29 -10.17 4.69
C SER A 125 -9.02 -9.51 4.19
N LEU A 126 -8.08 -9.18 5.10
CA LEU A 126 -6.76 -8.66 4.76
C LEU A 126 -6.03 -9.64 3.83
N GLU A 127 -6.00 -10.93 4.18
CA GLU A 127 -5.37 -11.98 3.35
C GLU A 127 -6.06 -12.13 2.00
N LYS A 128 -7.39 -12.33 1.98
CA LYS A 128 -8.19 -12.49 0.74
C LYS A 128 -8.03 -11.29 -0.20
N SER A 129 -8.00 -10.07 0.34
CA SER A 129 -7.89 -8.86 -0.49
C SER A 129 -6.58 -8.81 -1.29
N GLY A 130 -5.50 -9.41 -0.78
CA GLY A 130 -4.19 -9.43 -1.44
C GLY A 130 -4.00 -10.52 -2.50
N GLU A 131 -4.98 -11.42 -2.69
CA GLU A 131 -4.83 -12.59 -3.56
C GLU A 131 -4.80 -12.24 -5.05
N SER A 132 -5.50 -11.17 -5.45
CA SER A 132 -5.56 -10.72 -6.85
C SER A 132 -5.89 -9.23 -6.97
N ALA A 133 -5.56 -8.64 -8.12
CA ALA A 133 -5.95 -7.28 -8.48
C ALA A 133 -7.48 -7.14 -8.54
N LYS A 134 -8.18 -8.24 -8.89
CA LYS A 134 -9.63 -8.31 -8.88
C LYS A 134 -10.19 -8.19 -7.45
N ALA A 135 -9.61 -8.90 -6.48
CA ALA A 135 -10.04 -8.81 -5.08
C ALA A 135 -9.90 -7.39 -4.52
N LEU A 136 -8.79 -6.70 -4.80
CA LEU A 136 -8.60 -5.29 -4.42
C LEU A 136 -9.63 -4.36 -5.08
N SER A 137 -9.96 -4.62 -6.35
CA SER A 137 -11.00 -3.85 -7.06
C SER A 137 -12.40 -4.09 -6.49
N GLU A 138 -12.71 -5.33 -6.11
CA GLU A 138 -13.97 -5.68 -5.44
C GLU A 138 -14.09 -5.00 -4.08
N VAL A 139 -13.00 -4.95 -3.30
CA VAL A 139 -12.96 -4.19 -2.04
C VAL A 139 -13.33 -2.73 -2.27
N GLU A 140 -12.71 -2.06 -3.25
CA GLU A 140 -13.02 -0.66 -3.56
C GLU A 140 -14.50 -0.46 -3.90
N GLN A 141 -15.08 -1.34 -4.72
CA GLN A 141 -16.50 -1.28 -5.07
C GLN A 141 -17.41 -1.46 -3.85
N GLN A 142 -17.08 -2.39 -2.95
CA GLN A 142 -17.83 -2.63 -1.71
C GLN A 142 -17.75 -1.43 -0.77
N LEU A 143 -16.60 -0.76 -0.68
CA LEU A 143 -16.45 0.47 0.10
C LEU A 143 -17.34 1.58 -0.46
N LEU A 144 -17.29 1.82 -1.77
CA LEU A 144 -18.15 2.83 -2.42
C LEU A 144 -19.64 2.57 -2.19
N LEU A 145 -20.07 1.31 -2.28
CA LEU A 145 -21.44 0.92 -1.97
C LEU A 145 -21.79 1.16 -0.50
N CYS A 146 -20.87 0.87 0.42
CA CYS A 146 -21.03 1.13 1.84
C CYS A 146 -21.32 2.60 2.13
N GLN A 147 -20.50 3.52 1.58
CA GLN A 147 -20.69 4.95 1.77
C GLN A 147 -21.96 5.47 1.11
N LYS A 148 -22.33 4.93 -0.06
CA LYS A 148 -23.60 5.26 -0.71
C LYS A 148 -24.80 4.93 0.18
N ASN A 149 -24.76 3.77 0.85
CA ASN A 149 -25.83 3.31 1.73
C ASN A 149 -25.75 3.94 3.13
N ASN A 150 -24.57 4.40 3.54
CA ASN A 150 -24.30 5.00 4.85
C ASN A 150 -23.51 6.31 4.67
N PRO A 151 -24.17 7.43 4.34
CA PRO A 151 -23.49 8.70 4.01
C PRO A 151 -22.59 9.26 5.13
N GLN A 152 -22.79 8.82 6.38
CA GLN A 152 -21.96 9.16 7.53
C GLN A 152 -20.59 8.47 7.54
N VAL A 153 -20.42 7.41 6.74
CA VAL A 153 -19.16 6.66 6.64
C VAL A 153 -18.12 7.48 5.90
N LYS A 154 -16.99 7.66 6.56
CA LYS A 154 -15.81 8.31 6.00
C LYS A 154 -14.90 7.24 5.42
N LEU A 155 -14.68 7.33 4.11
CA LEU A 155 -13.79 6.42 3.38
C LEU A 155 -12.49 7.10 2.97
N SER A 156 -12.57 8.36 2.50
CA SER A 156 -11.39 9.01 1.99
C SER A 156 -10.44 9.36 3.13
N TYR A 157 -9.17 9.12 2.86
CA TYR A 157 -8.05 9.48 3.69
C TYR A 157 -8.19 10.89 4.27
N LEU A 158 -8.45 11.89 3.42
CA LEU A 158 -8.58 13.29 3.85
C LEU A 158 -9.75 13.48 4.83
N SER A 159 -10.88 12.81 4.60
CA SER A 159 -12.04 12.91 5.49
C SER A 159 -11.76 12.29 6.86
N ILE A 160 -11.00 11.20 6.90
CA ILE A 160 -10.61 10.53 8.14
C ILE A 160 -9.53 11.34 8.87
N TYR A 161 -8.50 11.81 8.17
CA TYR A 161 -7.48 12.71 8.70
C TYR A 161 -8.09 13.95 9.36
N ASN A 162 -8.99 14.64 8.67
CA ASN A 162 -9.66 15.81 9.24
C ASN A 162 -10.51 15.48 10.47
N SER A 163 -10.99 14.25 10.58
CA SER A 163 -11.75 13.81 11.74
C SER A 163 -10.83 13.46 12.92
N LEU A 164 -9.68 12.83 12.65
CA LEU A 164 -8.62 12.60 13.63
C LEU A 164 -8.19 13.93 14.28
N GLN A 165 -7.97 14.97 13.47
CA GLN A 165 -7.56 16.29 13.96
C GLN A 165 -8.62 16.99 14.82
N ARG A 166 -9.90 16.81 14.50
CA ARG A 166 -11.00 17.42 15.27
C ARG A 166 -11.28 16.67 16.58
N GLY A 167 -10.91 15.39 16.64
CA GLY A 167 -11.32 14.49 17.72
C GLY A 167 -12.80 14.13 17.64
N GLY A 168 -13.19 13.05 18.32
CA GLY A 168 -14.58 12.60 18.42
C GLY A 168 -14.86 11.28 17.69
N GLU A 169 -16.14 10.97 17.54
CA GLU A 169 -16.61 9.71 16.95
C GLU A 169 -16.59 9.78 15.42
N VAL A 170 -16.02 8.75 14.78
CA VAL A 170 -16.00 8.60 13.32
C VAL A 170 -16.51 7.23 12.92
N SER A 171 -17.38 7.21 11.90
CA SER A 171 -17.83 5.98 11.25
C SER A 171 -16.88 5.63 10.10
N ILE A 172 -16.21 4.49 10.20
CA ILE A 172 -15.29 3.95 9.17
C ILE A 172 -15.86 2.62 8.65
N ALA A 173 -15.60 2.32 7.37
CA ALA A 173 -15.98 1.04 6.80
C ALA A 173 -15.12 -0.10 7.37
N TYR A 174 -15.78 -1.23 7.65
CA TYR A 174 -15.16 -2.45 8.13
C TYR A 174 -15.44 -3.60 7.16
N LEU A 175 -14.39 -4.21 6.61
CA LEU A 175 -14.47 -5.37 5.75
C LEU A 175 -14.42 -6.64 6.60
N ASN A 176 -15.48 -7.44 6.55
CA ASN A 176 -15.49 -8.77 7.13
C ASN A 176 -15.62 -9.84 6.04
N SER A 177 -15.13 -11.05 6.33
CA SER A 177 -15.12 -12.15 5.36
C SER A 177 -15.77 -13.44 5.85
N ASP A 178 -16.72 -13.35 6.78
CA ASP A 178 -17.45 -14.50 7.34
C ASP A 178 -18.10 -15.40 6.27
N LYS A 179 -18.42 -14.88 5.06
CA LYS A 179 -18.82 -15.66 3.87
C LYS A 179 -18.41 -15.04 2.52
N GLU A 180 -18.41 -13.71 2.42
CA GLU A 180 -17.99 -12.88 1.27
C GLU A 180 -17.42 -11.57 1.85
N ILE A 181 -16.64 -10.78 1.09
CA ILE A 181 -16.20 -9.46 1.55
C ILE A 181 -17.43 -8.56 1.67
N LYS A 182 -17.85 -8.29 2.91
CA LYS A 182 -18.97 -7.37 3.21
C LYS A 182 -18.47 -6.19 4.01
N THR A 183 -19.13 -5.06 3.81
CA THR A 183 -18.84 -3.81 4.52
C THR A 183 -19.86 -3.57 5.64
N ASP A 184 -19.35 -3.35 6.85
CA ASP A 184 -20.11 -2.84 7.99
C ASP A 184 -19.56 -1.45 8.41
N VAL A 185 -20.19 -0.81 9.39
CA VAL A 185 -19.79 0.49 9.92
C VAL A 185 -19.25 0.32 11.33
N GLU A 186 -18.01 0.70 11.53
CA GLU A 186 -17.40 0.76 12.86
C GLU A 186 -17.23 2.21 13.33
N LYS A 187 -17.68 2.45 14.57
CA LYS A 187 -17.46 3.71 15.27
C LYS A 187 -16.13 3.64 16.02
N ILE A 188 -15.29 4.62 15.79
CA ILE A 188 -14.03 4.78 16.51
C ILE A 188 -14.01 6.13 17.23
N PHE A 189 -13.48 6.12 18.45
CA PHE A 189 -13.23 7.34 19.21
C PHE A 189 -11.79 7.76 19.02
N LEU A 190 -11.61 8.87 18.33
CA LEU A 190 -10.29 9.38 18.03
C LEU A 190 -9.88 10.36 19.12
N LYS A 191 -8.87 9.97 19.90
CA LYS A 191 -8.19 10.88 20.82
C LYS A 191 -7.37 11.87 19.99
N GLN A 192 -7.41 13.15 20.37
CA GLN A 192 -6.48 14.12 19.81
C GLN A 192 -5.04 13.68 20.16
N PRO A 193 -4.11 13.79 19.19
CA PRO A 193 -2.70 13.51 19.45
C PRO A 193 -2.11 14.46 20.51
#